data_AF-A0A7U3Y539-F1
#
_entry.id   AF-A0A7U3Y539-F1
#
_cell.length_a   1.000
_cell.length_b   1.000
_cell.length_c   1.000
_cell.angle_alpha   90.00
_cell.angle_beta   90.00
_cell.angle_gamma   90.00
#
_symmetry.space_group_name_H-M   'P 1'
#
loop_
_entity.id
_entity.type
_entity.pdbx_description
1 polymer ?
#
loop_
_entity_poly.entity_id
_entity_poly.type
_entity_poly.pdbx_seq_one_letter_code
_entity_poly.pdbx_strand_id
1 'polypeptide(L)'
;MNTQKIVIDYLDKNNELSKELIWGEMYRTDQYFVRSIPFFAPNLAFDDLIQVEIDDETLYFNDLIKPSNNSTLRVVFFNNDIKCIEKILTTLESYLCGWEGFVGRHYYAINIPKKVNYILVKEFLDGKSGFLDY
;
A
#
# COMPACT_ATOMS: atom_id res chain seq x y z
N MET A 1 -16.55 7.63 -9.26
CA MET A 1 -15.22 8.18 -9.60
C MET A 1 -14.62 7.32 -10.68
N ASN A 2 -13.98 7.91 -11.69
CA ASN A 2 -13.40 7.17 -12.81
C ASN A 2 -11.94 6.79 -12.45
N THR A 3 -11.74 5.57 -11.96
CA THR A 3 -10.41 5.06 -11.63
C THR A 3 -9.82 4.27 -12.79
N GLN A 4 -8.53 4.42 -13.03
CA GLN A 4 -7.78 3.70 -14.07
C GLN A 4 -6.65 2.89 -13.44
N LYS A 5 -6.21 1.84 -14.13
CA LYS A 5 -5.05 1.06 -13.70
C LYS A 5 -3.77 1.75 -14.13
N ILE A 6 -2.79 1.77 -13.24
CA ILE A 6 -1.45 2.29 -13.48
C ILE A 6 -0.46 1.16 -13.21
N VAL A 7 0.45 0.93 -14.14
CA VAL A 7 1.52 -0.05 -14.05
C VAL A 7 2.70 0.60 -13.32
N ILE A 8 3.15 -0.06 -12.26
CA ILE A 8 4.35 0.31 -11.51
C ILE A 8 5.41 -0.76 -11.76
N ASP A 9 6.45 -0.40 -12.49
CA ASP A 9 7.64 -1.23 -12.62
C ASP A 9 8.51 -1.06 -11.35
N TYR A 10 8.95 -2.17 -10.75
CA TYR A 10 9.80 -2.16 -9.56
C TYR A 10 10.79 -3.33 -9.61
N LEU A 11 11.84 -3.25 -8.79
CA LEU A 11 12.75 -4.37 -8.57
C LEU A 11 12.27 -5.16 -7.35
N ASP A 12 12.06 -6.46 -7.53
CA ASP A 12 11.64 -7.34 -6.44
C ASP A 12 12.79 -7.62 -5.46
N LYS A 13 12.53 -8.47 -4.46
CA LYS A 13 13.55 -8.86 -3.46
C LYS A 13 14.77 -9.58 -4.03
N ASN A 14 14.66 -10.13 -5.25
CA ASN A 14 15.74 -10.79 -5.98
C ASN A 14 16.42 -9.85 -6.98
N ASN A 15 16.05 -8.57 -7.00
CA ASN A 15 16.51 -7.56 -7.94
C ASN A 15 16.09 -7.84 -9.39
N GLU A 16 14.96 -8.51 -9.58
CA GLU A 16 14.36 -8.78 -10.88
C GLU A 16 13.25 -7.77 -11.20
N LEU A 17 13.14 -7.37 -12.47
CA LEU A 17 12.10 -6.45 -12.93
C LEU A 17 10.72 -7.12 -12.77
N SER A 18 9.87 -6.49 -11.98
CA SER A 18 8.51 -6.91 -11.67
C SER A 18 7.53 -5.76 -11.87
N LYS A 19 6.23 -6.09 -11.92
CA LYS A 19 5.15 -5.11 -12.14
C LYS A 19 4.07 -5.23 -11.08
N GLU A 20 3.59 -4.09 -10.61
CA GLU A 20 2.37 -3.99 -9.78
C GLU A 20 1.33 -3.15 -10.52
N LEU A 21 0.06 -3.55 -10.43
CA LEU A 21 -1.06 -2.75 -10.94
C LEU A 21 -1.77 -2.09 -9.77
N ILE A 22 -1.77 -0.75 -9.76
CA ILE A 22 -2.49 0.04 -8.76
C ILE A 22 -3.66 0.79 -9.41
N TRP A 23 -4.67 1.13 -8.61
CA TRP A 23 -5.72 2.05 -9.04
C TRP A 23 -5.26 3.50 -8.85
N GLY A 24 -5.54 4.34 -9.84
CA GLY A 24 -5.35 5.78 -9.79
C GLY A 24 -6.59 6.55 -10.19
N GLU A 25 -6.78 7.73 -9.60
CA GLU A 25 -7.83 8.68 -9.96
C GLU A 25 -7.20 9.87 -10.70
N MET A 26 -7.67 10.16 -11.92
CA MET A 26 -7.11 11.24 -12.74
C MET A 26 -7.29 12.59 -12.04
N TYR A 27 -6.19 13.33 -11.89
CA TYR A 27 -6.17 14.72 -11.45
C TYR A 27 -5.98 15.67 -12.64
N ARG A 28 -5.07 15.33 -13.55
CA ARG A 28 -4.81 15.99 -14.84
C ARG A 28 -4.45 14.93 -15.88
N THR A 29 -4.29 15.35 -17.13
CA THR A 29 -3.98 14.48 -18.28
C THR A 29 -2.92 13.42 -17.99
N ASP A 30 -1.84 13.78 -17.30
CA ASP A 30 -0.70 12.92 -16.97
C ASP A 30 -0.46 12.78 -15.46
N GLN A 31 -1.42 13.19 -14.62
CA GLN A 31 -1.27 13.19 -13.16
C GLN A 31 -2.43 12.47 -12.49
N TYR A 32 -2.11 11.56 -11.58
CA TYR A 32 -3.08 10.70 -10.91
C TYR A 32 -2.83 10.68 -9.40
N PHE A 33 -3.91 10.66 -8.64
CA PHE A 33 -3.83 10.29 -7.23
C PHE A 33 -3.83 8.77 -7.10
N VAL A 34 -2.93 8.24 -6.28
CA VAL A 34 -2.90 6.81 -5.92
C VAL A 34 -4.14 6.47 -5.09
N ARG A 35 -4.85 5.41 -5.48
CA ARG A 35 -6.09 4.93 -4.85
C ARG A 35 -6.02 3.45 -4.43
N SER A 36 -4.83 2.86 -4.50
CA SER A 36 -4.52 1.57 -3.88
C SER A 36 -3.47 1.72 -2.79
N ILE A 37 -3.37 0.73 -1.90
CA ILE A 37 -2.25 0.58 -0.97
C ILE A 37 -1.23 -0.36 -1.61
N PRO A 38 -0.03 0.12 -2.03
CA PRO A 38 0.91 -0.71 -2.78
C PRO A 38 1.41 -1.92 -1.99
N PHE A 39 1.22 -3.10 -2.56
CA PHE A 39 1.65 -4.38 -1.99
C PHE A 39 3.16 -4.56 -2.10
N PHE A 40 3.79 -4.12 -3.19
CA PHE A 40 5.19 -4.47 -3.47
C PHE A 40 6.04 -3.26 -3.86
N ALA A 41 5.53 -2.40 -4.73
CA ALA A 41 6.26 -1.25 -5.25
C ALA A 41 6.73 -0.33 -4.10
N PRO A 42 8.04 -0.09 -3.94
CA PRO A 42 8.55 0.74 -2.86
C PRO A 42 8.22 2.22 -3.09
N ASN A 43 8.33 3.03 -2.04
CA ASN A 43 8.27 4.51 -2.10
C ASN A 43 6.98 5.12 -2.66
N LEU A 44 5.87 4.38 -2.63
CA LEU A 44 4.54 4.87 -2.96
C LEU A 44 3.55 4.61 -1.82
N ALA A 45 2.64 5.55 -1.62
CA ALA A 45 1.57 5.47 -0.63
C ALA A 45 0.22 5.89 -1.21
N PHE A 46 -0.84 5.44 -0.54
CA PHE A 46 -2.20 5.87 -0.85
C PHE A 46 -2.30 7.40 -0.78
N ASP A 47 -2.99 8.01 -1.75
CA ASP A 47 -3.19 9.46 -1.88
C ASP A 47 -1.95 10.26 -2.35
N ASP A 48 -0.86 9.59 -2.72
CA ASP A 48 0.25 10.25 -3.42
C ASP A 48 -0.23 10.80 -4.77
N LEU A 49 0.30 11.95 -5.17
CA LEU A 49 0.13 12.48 -6.53
C LEU A 49 1.34 12.03 -7.36
N ILE A 50 1.07 11.26 -8.41
CA ILE A 50 2.08 10.72 -9.31
C ILE A 50 1.87 11.25 -10.73
N GLN A 51 2.97 11.27 -11.49
CA GLN A 51 2.95 11.45 -12.93
C GLN A 51 2.98 10.09 -13.62
N VAL A 52 2.29 9.99 -14.75
CA VAL A 52 2.31 8.79 -15.60
C VAL A 52 2.78 9.12 -17.00
N GLU A 53 3.45 8.16 -17.63
CA GLU A 53 3.64 8.10 -19.07
C GLU A 53 2.52 7.26 -19.70
N ILE A 54 2.07 7.67 -20.89
CA ILE A 54 1.02 6.96 -21.63
C ILE A 54 1.68 6.29 -22.83
N ASP A 55 1.66 4.97 -22.84
CA ASP A 55 2.18 4.13 -23.93
C ASP A 55 1.13 3.09 -24.32
N ASP A 56 0.70 3.09 -25.58
CA ASP A 56 -0.39 2.24 -26.10
C ASP A 56 -1.61 2.13 -25.17
N GLU A 57 -2.15 3.29 -24.74
CA GLU A 57 -3.28 3.42 -23.81
C GLU A 57 -3.02 2.89 -22.37
N THR A 58 -1.82 2.40 -22.09
CA THR A 58 -1.38 1.94 -20.78
C THR A 58 -0.71 3.09 -20.03
N LEU A 59 -1.09 3.25 -18.76
CA LEU A 59 -0.50 4.24 -17.87
C LEU A 59 0.64 3.61 -17.10
N TYR A 60 1.85 4.11 -17.27
CA TYR A 60 3.04 3.70 -16.51
C TYR A 60 3.41 4.78 -15.52
N PHE A 61 3.70 4.42 -14.27
CA PHE A 61 4.26 5.38 -13.32
C PHE A 61 5.60 5.91 -13.84
N ASN A 62 5.73 7.23 -13.82
CA ASN A 62 6.94 7.92 -14.22
C ASN A 62 7.66 8.56 -13.02
N ASP A 63 6.93 9.37 -12.24
CA ASP A 63 7.53 10.11 -11.12
C ASP A 63 6.53 10.42 -9.99
N LEU A 64 7.05 10.63 -8.78
CA LEU A 64 6.28 11.09 -7.63
C LEU A 64 6.27 12.63 -7.59
N ILE A 65 5.12 13.22 -7.91
CA ILE A 65 4.97 14.69 -7.92
C ILE A 65 4.80 15.24 -6.51
N LYS A 66 4.00 14.59 -5.67
CA LYS A 66 3.76 15.04 -4.30
C LYS A 66 3.41 13.88 -3.37
N PRO A 67 4.17 13.66 -2.29
CA PRO A 67 3.81 12.67 -1.28
C PRO A 67 2.59 13.12 -0.49
N SER A 68 1.69 12.16 -0.23
CA SER A 68 0.60 12.26 0.75
C SER A 68 1.14 12.46 2.17
N ASN A 69 2.34 11.94 2.44
CA ASN A 69 2.94 11.70 3.76
C ASN A 69 2.24 10.62 4.58
N ASN A 70 1.44 9.77 3.91
CA ASN A 70 1.04 8.51 4.50
C ASN A 70 2.22 7.53 4.48
N SER A 71 2.19 6.54 5.36
CA SER A 71 3.14 5.43 5.35
C SER A 71 2.48 4.16 4.80
N THR A 72 3.22 3.40 4.00
CA THR A 72 2.84 2.05 3.56
C THR A 72 3.65 1.01 4.33
N LEU A 73 2.98 0.10 5.06
CA LEU A 73 3.60 -1.07 5.69
C LEU A 73 3.14 -2.37 5.04
N ARG A 74 3.96 -3.41 5.11
CA ARG A 74 3.67 -4.71 4.49
C ARG A 74 3.74 -5.79 5.55
N VAL A 75 2.59 -6.20 6.05
CA VAL A 75 2.50 -7.15 7.16
C VAL A 75 2.43 -8.57 6.62
N VAL A 76 3.29 -9.45 7.16
CA VAL A 76 3.27 -10.89 6.90
C VAL A 76 2.94 -11.65 8.20
N PHE A 77 1.82 -12.37 8.22
CA PHE A 77 1.42 -13.21 9.34
C PHE A 77 2.02 -14.62 9.22
N PHE A 78 2.63 -15.14 10.28
CA PHE A 78 3.32 -16.43 10.26
C PHE A 78 2.40 -17.65 10.23
N ASN A 79 1.12 -17.47 10.59
CA ASN A 79 0.11 -18.53 10.58
C ASN A 79 -1.24 -18.01 10.07
N ASN A 80 -2.18 -18.92 9.86
CA ASN A 80 -3.53 -18.65 9.33
C ASN A 80 -4.59 -18.63 10.43
N ASP A 81 -4.28 -18.15 11.64
CA ASP A 81 -5.33 -17.86 12.62
C ASP A 81 -6.12 -16.64 12.16
N ILE A 82 -7.13 -16.89 11.33
CA ILE A 82 -7.99 -15.88 10.68
C ILE A 82 -8.59 -14.94 11.72
N LYS A 83 -9.02 -15.46 12.88
CA LYS A 83 -9.62 -14.63 13.94
C LYS A 83 -8.60 -13.67 14.55
N CYS A 84 -7.37 -14.14 14.73
CA CYS A 84 -6.28 -13.29 15.22
C CYS A 84 -5.91 -12.21 14.18
N ILE A 85 -5.78 -12.59 12.91
CA ILE A 85 -5.51 -11.66 11.80
C ILE A 85 -6.59 -10.59 11.72
N GLU A 86 -7.87 -10.98 11.68
CA GLU A 86 -9.01 -10.05 11.65
C GLU A 86 -8.98 -9.09 12.84
N LYS A 87 -8.73 -9.59 14.07
CA LYS A 87 -8.61 -8.75 15.25
C LYS A 87 -7.49 -7.71 15.13
N ILE A 88 -6.37 -8.07 14.53
CA ILE A 88 -5.23 -7.15 14.31
C ILE A 88 -5.61 -6.09 13.28
N LEU A 89 -6.20 -6.49 12.14
CA LEU A 89 -6.65 -5.56 11.10
C LEU A 89 -7.72 -4.59 11.61
N THR A 90 -8.74 -5.08 12.34
CA THR A 90 -9.76 -4.23 12.96
C THR A 90 -9.18 -3.27 14.00
N THR A 91 -8.11 -3.67 14.71
CA THR A 91 -7.44 -2.74 15.62
C THR A 91 -6.70 -1.64 14.85
N LEU A 92 -6.05 -1.96 13.73
CA LEU A 92 -5.42 -0.95 12.86
C LEU A 92 -6.47 0.00 12.26
N GLU A 93 -7.62 -0.50 11.85
CA GLU A 93 -8.77 0.33 11.40
C GLU A 93 -9.23 1.30 12.50
N SER A 94 -9.24 0.85 13.76
CA SER A 94 -9.58 1.71 14.91
C SER A 94 -8.59 2.87 15.11
N TYR A 95 -7.36 2.74 14.58
CA TYR A 95 -6.35 3.81 14.52
C TYR A 95 -6.46 4.66 13.25
N LEU A 96 -7.54 4.49 12.48
CA LEU A 96 -7.78 5.12 11.17
C LEU A 96 -6.85 4.61 10.06
N CYS A 97 -6.14 3.49 10.25
CA CYS A 97 -5.37 2.87 9.18
C CYS A 97 -6.30 2.18 8.18
N GLY A 98 -5.90 2.16 6.92
CA GLY A 98 -6.54 1.33 5.89
C GLY A 98 -5.70 0.10 5.60
N TRP A 99 -6.30 -0.94 5.03
CA TRP A 99 -5.54 -2.10 4.57
C TRP A 99 -6.12 -2.67 3.28
N GLU A 100 -5.24 -3.27 2.48
CA GLU A 100 -5.58 -4.11 1.34
C GLU A 100 -4.94 -5.47 1.54
N GLY A 101 -5.66 -6.51 1.15
CA GLY A 101 -5.18 -7.87 1.24
C GLY A 101 -6.24 -8.85 0.78
N PHE A 102 -5.89 -10.13 0.83
CA PHE A 102 -6.82 -11.21 0.52
C PHE A 102 -7.23 -11.86 1.84
N VAL A 103 -8.52 -11.84 2.14
CA VAL A 103 -9.07 -12.51 3.33
C VAL A 103 -8.60 -13.98 3.33
N GLY A 104 -8.03 -14.42 4.46
CA GLY A 104 -7.48 -15.77 4.61
C GLY A 104 -6.10 -15.98 3.98
N ARG A 105 -5.38 -14.92 3.62
CA ARG A 105 -3.94 -14.95 3.27
C ARG A 105 -3.11 -14.34 4.38
N HIS A 106 -1.79 -14.45 4.24
CA HIS A 106 -0.82 -13.99 5.21
C HIS A 106 -0.28 -12.59 4.95
N TYR A 107 -0.54 -12.01 3.78
CA TYR A 107 0.14 -10.80 3.31
C TYR A 107 -0.83 -9.65 3.11
N TYR A 108 -0.55 -8.52 3.76
CA TYR A 108 -1.41 -7.33 3.75
C TYR A 108 -0.58 -6.06 3.59
N ALA A 109 -1.10 -5.13 2.80
CA ALA A 109 -0.56 -3.78 2.69
C ALA A 109 -1.39 -2.85 3.59
N ILE A 110 -0.74 -2.06 4.45
CA ILE A 110 -1.37 -1.18 5.42
C ILE A 110 -1.02 0.27 5.08
N ASN A 111 -2.04 1.11 4.95
CA ASN A 111 -1.89 2.56 4.86
C ASN A 111 -2.05 3.18 6.26
N ILE A 112 -1.04 3.92 6.69
CA ILE A 112 -1.08 4.73 7.90
C ILE A 112 -1.19 6.19 7.48
N PRO A 113 -2.36 6.84 7.67
CA PRO A 113 -2.50 8.24 7.31
C PRO A 113 -1.52 9.13 8.08
N LYS A 114 -1.02 10.20 7.46
CA LYS A 114 -0.07 11.16 8.08
C LYS A 114 -0.49 11.72 9.44
N LYS A 115 -1.80 11.74 9.71
CA LYS A 115 -2.41 12.25 10.95
C LYS A 115 -2.38 11.23 12.09
N VAL A 116 -2.09 9.97 11.79
CA VAL A 116 -2.02 8.89 12.78
C VAL A 116 -0.63 8.90 13.41
N ASN A 117 -0.58 8.75 14.73
CA ASN A 117 0.70 8.62 15.43
C ASN A 117 1.35 7.28 15.06
N TYR A 118 2.37 7.33 14.20
CA TYR A 118 3.08 6.14 13.74
C TYR A 118 3.69 5.33 14.90
N ILE A 119 4.14 5.99 15.98
CA ILE A 119 4.73 5.31 17.15
C ILE A 119 3.72 4.34 17.77
N LEU A 120 2.46 4.76 17.88
CA LEU A 120 1.39 3.92 18.43
C LEU A 120 1.12 2.68 17.57
N VAL A 121 1.15 2.84 16.23
CA VAL A 121 1.01 1.70 15.31
C VAL A 121 2.21 0.78 15.41
N LYS A 122 3.42 1.33 15.47
CA LYS A 122 4.67 0.58 15.62
C LYS A 122 4.70 -0.25 16.90
N GLU A 123 4.42 0.36 18.05
CA GLU A 123 4.37 -0.33 19.34
C GLU A 123 3.32 -1.46 19.34
N PHE A 124 2.17 -1.22 18.71
CA PHE A 124 1.14 -2.24 18.55
C PHE A 124 1.64 -3.44 17.72
N LEU A 125 2.34 -3.21 16.61
CA LEU A 125 2.88 -4.28 15.76
C LEU A 125 4.07 -5.00 16.42
N ASP A 126 4.98 -4.26 17.07
CA ASP A 126 6.13 -4.82 17.80
C ASP A 126 5.68 -5.80 18.90
N GLY A 127 4.57 -5.50 19.58
CA GLY A 127 3.93 -6.38 20.56
C GLY A 127 3.37 -7.69 19.98
N LYS A 128 3.49 -7.91 18.67
CA LYS A 128 3.04 -9.10 17.93
C LYS A 128 4.15 -9.76 17.12
N SER A 129 5.41 -9.44 17.39
CA SER A 129 6.58 -9.98 16.69
C SER A 129 6.70 -11.52 16.69
N GLY A 130 6.01 -12.22 17.60
CA GLY A 130 5.89 -13.69 17.56
C GLY A 130 4.83 -14.23 16.58
N PHE A 131 4.03 -13.36 15.97
CA PHE A 131 2.87 -13.70 15.13
C PHE A 131 2.95 -13.09 13.72
N LEU A 132 3.67 -11.97 13.56
CA LEU A 132 3.84 -11.26 12.30
C LEU A 132 5.22 -10.62 12.16
N ASP A 133 5.58 -10.28 10.93
CA ASP A 133 6.66 -9.36 10.56
C ASP A 133 6.12 -8.22 9.69
N TYR A 134 6.79 -7.07 9.59
CA TYR A 134 6.30 -5.91 8.82
C TYR A 134 7.37 -4.97 8.27
#